data_AF-A0A958W8T6-F1
#
_entry.id   AF-A0A958W8T6-F1
#
_cell.length_a   1.000
_cell.length_b   1.000
_cell.length_c   1.000
_cell.angle_alpha   90.00
_cell.angle_beta   90.00
_cell.angle_gamma   90.00
#
_symmetry.space_group_name_H-M   'P 1'
#
loop_
_entity.id
_entity.type
_entity.pdbx_description
1 polymer ?
#
loop_
_entity_poly.entity_id
_entity_poly.type
_entity_poly.pdbx_seq_one_letter_code
_entity_poly.pdbx_strand_id
1 'polypeptide(L)'
;MRARLAKFLSQPYPFYYEGRHLLTITGILFLMSLFFNYLFEPFIVNRAEHRMNFFWICALHGAVSSLLFGGSFYLLSRIKNIEEKWKIREEILSLLIILIAIGIGQFLIRDIIYDNPYNWSWGYFFEEIRNTLLIGSLFIALFLPYNYNRLYKHNQAKAQAFVSGSIDAGIANSPASLFIQTQLQADNFNLDLDRFLFAKAEKNYMEIYLKNGETTEKLLKRITFKELEAQLAGFDQFCKTHRSYLVNLSMVKTIAGNAQGYRLTLKETDEIIPVSRSMIQEFERKISMYQ
;
A
#
# COMPACT_ATOMS: atom_id res chain seq x y z
N MET A 1 -25.35 3.53 -9.73
CA MET A 1 -24.49 2.34 -9.61
C MET A 1 -23.06 2.58 -10.14
N ARG A 2 -22.88 3.04 -11.40
CA ARG A 2 -21.56 3.33 -12.01
C ARG A 2 -20.66 4.27 -11.18
N ALA A 3 -21.21 5.37 -10.66
CA ALA A 3 -20.44 6.33 -9.83
C ALA A 3 -19.92 5.72 -8.51
N ARG A 4 -20.67 4.79 -7.90
CA ARG A 4 -20.25 4.11 -6.65
C ARG A 4 -19.11 3.12 -6.93
N LEU A 5 -19.18 2.39 -8.03
CA LEU A 5 -18.13 1.45 -8.46
C LEU A 5 -16.84 2.20 -8.81
N ALA A 6 -16.92 3.28 -9.58
CA ALA A 6 -15.77 4.11 -9.91
C ALA A 6 -15.08 4.66 -8.65
N LYS A 7 -15.88 5.14 -7.68
CA LYS A 7 -15.36 5.63 -6.39
C LYS A 7 -14.67 4.53 -5.57
N PHE A 8 -15.17 3.30 -5.61
CA PHE A 8 -14.55 2.15 -4.94
C PHE A 8 -13.22 1.77 -5.62
N LEU A 9 -13.22 1.65 -6.95
CA LEU A 9 -12.03 1.30 -7.73
C LEU A 9 -10.89 2.32 -7.60
N SER A 10 -11.21 3.59 -7.30
CA SER A 10 -10.23 4.63 -7.03
C SER A 10 -9.70 4.67 -5.59
N GLN A 11 -10.20 3.81 -4.69
CA GLN A 11 -9.76 3.81 -3.30
C GLN A 11 -8.32 3.30 -3.17
N PRO A 12 -7.50 3.93 -2.30
CA PRO A 12 -6.15 3.45 -2.02
C PRO A 12 -6.16 2.03 -1.48
N TYR A 13 -5.22 1.20 -1.92
CA TYR A 13 -5.08 -0.19 -1.47
C TYR A 13 -3.61 -0.53 -1.16
N PRO A 14 -3.28 -1.29 -0.10
CA PRO A 14 -1.89 -1.55 0.23
C PRO A 14 -1.18 -2.40 -0.83
N PHE A 15 0.03 -1.99 -1.20
CA PHE A 15 0.92 -2.82 -2.02
C PHE A 15 1.66 -3.81 -1.10
N TYR A 16 1.42 -5.11 -1.26
CA TYR A 16 2.01 -6.16 -0.39
C TYR A 16 3.29 -6.78 -0.96
N TYR A 17 3.62 -6.45 -2.21
CA TYR A 17 4.47 -7.26 -3.03
C TYR A 17 5.95 -6.85 -2.98
N GLU A 18 6.50 -6.73 -1.78
CA GLU A 18 7.89 -6.32 -1.57
C GLU A 18 8.64 -7.20 -0.55
N GLY A 19 9.95 -7.33 -0.76
CA GLY A 19 10.87 -7.99 0.18
C GLY A 19 10.40 -9.37 0.63
N ARG A 20 10.38 -9.60 1.95
CA ARG A 20 9.98 -10.89 2.55
C ARG A 20 8.49 -11.20 2.31
N HIS A 21 7.62 -10.19 2.26
CA HIS A 21 6.19 -10.42 2.04
C HIS A 21 5.93 -11.02 0.67
N LEU A 22 6.61 -10.56 -0.38
CA LEU A 22 6.49 -11.14 -1.72
C LEU A 22 6.91 -12.63 -1.72
N LEU A 23 8.02 -12.95 -1.08
CA LEU A 23 8.49 -14.34 -0.97
C LEU A 23 7.50 -15.22 -0.21
N THR A 24 6.94 -14.72 0.90
CA THR A 24 5.93 -15.44 1.67
C THR A 24 4.66 -15.67 0.86
N ILE A 25 4.13 -14.64 0.18
CA ILE A 25 2.92 -14.77 -0.64
C ILE A 25 3.17 -15.74 -1.80
N THR A 26 4.32 -15.66 -2.45
CA THR A 26 4.69 -16.56 -3.55
C THR A 26 4.79 -18.01 -3.08
N GLY A 27 5.41 -18.26 -1.92
CA GLY A 27 5.50 -19.59 -1.33
C GLY A 27 4.13 -20.14 -0.90
N ILE A 28 3.27 -19.31 -0.31
CA ILE A 28 1.89 -19.70 0.02
C ILE A 28 1.11 -20.02 -1.25
N LEU A 29 1.25 -19.23 -2.31
CA LEU A 29 0.58 -19.48 -3.59
C LEU A 29 1.04 -20.79 -4.22
N PHE A 30 2.33 -21.11 -4.15
CA PHE A 30 2.88 -22.39 -4.60
C PHE A 30 2.21 -23.56 -3.85
N LEU A 31 2.25 -23.53 -2.51
CA LEU A 31 1.69 -24.59 -1.68
C LEU A 31 0.18 -24.71 -1.87
N MET A 32 -0.53 -23.59 -1.90
CA MET A 32 -1.97 -23.55 -2.10
C MET A 32 -2.33 -24.13 -3.47
N SER A 33 -1.63 -23.74 -4.54
CA SER A 33 -1.87 -24.28 -5.90
C SER A 33 -1.56 -25.78 -5.97
N LEU A 34 -0.45 -26.23 -5.39
CA LEU A 34 -0.08 -27.65 -5.33
C LEU A 34 -1.17 -28.47 -4.65
N PHE A 35 -1.51 -28.14 -3.40
CA PHE A 35 -2.46 -28.92 -2.62
C PHE A 35 -3.89 -28.77 -3.13
N PHE A 36 -4.27 -27.60 -3.65
CA PHE A 36 -5.59 -27.42 -4.25
C PHE A 36 -5.77 -28.32 -5.47
N ASN A 37 -4.81 -28.33 -6.40
CA ASN A 37 -4.89 -29.21 -7.57
C ASN A 37 -4.82 -30.69 -7.18
N TYR A 38 -3.95 -31.05 -6.23
CA TYR A 38 -3.74 -32.44 -5.83
C TYR A 38 -4.93 -33.04 -5.06
N LEU A 39 -5.59 -32.26 -4.20
CA LEU A 39 -6.69 -32.75 -3.35
C LEU A 39 -8.08 -32.58 -3.98
N PHE A 40 -8.29 -31.52 -4.76
CA PHE A 40 -9.63 -31.16 -5.23
C PHE A 40 -9.86 -31.45 -6.71
N GLU A 41 -8.80 -31.58 -7.53
CA GLU A 41 -8.90 -31.83 -8.98
C GLU A 41 -9.99 -30.95 -9.63
N PRO A 42 -9.82 -29.61 -9.61
CA PRO A 42 -10.90 -28.67 -9.95
C PRO A 42 -11.37 -28.76 -11.41
N PHE A 43 -10.60 -29.44 -12.26
CA PHE A 43 -10.89 -29.71 -13.66
C PHE A 43 -10.60 -31.18 -13.97
N ILE A 44 -11.04 -31.64 -15.14
CA ILE A 44 -10.87 -33.03 -15.57
C ILE A 44 -9.38 -33.37 -15.70
N VAL A 45 -8.95 -34.46 -15.04
CA VAL A 45 -7.57 -34.94 -15.06
C VAL A 45 -7.48 -36.24 -15.87
N ASN A 46 -6.87 -36.16 -17.05
CA ASN A 46 -6.64 -37.32 -17.91
C ASN A 46 -5.36 -38.07 -17.51
N ARG A 47 -5.45 -38.94 -16.49
CA ARG A 47 -4.27 -39.65 -15.95
C ARG A 47 -3.54 -40.53 -16.98
N ALA A 48 -4.25 -41.03 -18.00
CA ALA A 48 -3.65 -41.82 -19.07
C ALA A 48 -2.65 -41.02 -19.92
N GLU A 49 -2.81 -39.69 -19.99
CA GLU A 49 -1.91 -38.80 -20.74
C GLU A 49 -0.70 -38.37 -19.91
N HIS A 50 -0.61 -38.70 -18.62
CA HIS A 50 0.44 -38.17 -17.76
C HIS A 50 1.83 -38.76 -18.07
N ARG A 51 2.81 -37.89 -18.32
CA ARG A 51 4.23 -38.27 -18.47
C ARG A 51 4.95 -38.52 -17.15
N MET A 52 4.37 -38.09 -16.03
CA MET A 52 4.94 -38.23 -14.70
C MET A 52 3.86 -38.42 -13.63
N ASN A 53 4.27 -38.72 -12.40
CA ASN A 53 3.33 -38.85 -11.29
C ASN A 53 2.51 -37.55 -11.11
N PHE A 54 1.21 -37.71 -10.85
CA PHE A 54 0.27 -36.60 -10.71
C PHE A 54 0.71 -35.55 -9.68
N PHE A 55 1.34 -35.97 -8.57
CA PHE A 55 1.89 -35.04 -7.58
C PHE A 55 2.90 -34.06 -8.21
N TRP A 56 3.81 -34.55 -9.05
CA TRP A 56 4.81 -33.71 -9.71
C TRP A 56 4.20 -32.80 -10.78
N ILE A 57 3.11 -33.24 -11.42
CA ILE A 57 2.32 -32.39 -12.32
C ILE A 57 1.71 -31.22 -11.54
N CYS A 58 1.04 -31.48 -10.42
CA CYS A 58 0.51 -30.43 -9.55
C CYS A 58 1.61 -29.50 -9.03
N ALA A 59 2.79 -30.06 -8.68
CA ALA A 59 3.93 -29.27 -8.21
C ALA A 59 4.46 -28.36 -9.32
N LEU A 60 4.52 -28.83 -10.57
CA LEU A 60 4.96 -28.04 -11.70
C LEU A 60 3.97 -26.91 -12.02
N HIS A 61 2.67 -27.20 -12.04
CA HIS A 61 1.63 -26.17 -12.18
C HIS A 61 1.75 -25.09 -11.10
N GLY A 62 1.90 -25.51 -9.82
CA GLY A 62 2.11 -24.60 -8.71
C GLY A 62 3.40 -23.78 -8.86
N ALA A 63 4.49 -24.39 -9.28
CA ALA A 63 5.77 -23.73 -9.49
C ALA A 63 5.66 -22.64 -10.55
N VAL A 64 5.11 -22.96 -11.73
CA VAL A 64 4.93 -22.00 -12.82
C VAL A 64 4.03 -20.84 -12.41
N SER A 65 2.89 -21.12 -11.77
CA SER A 65 2.01 -20.07 -11.23
C SER A 65 2.73 -19.15 -10.25
N SER A 66 3.47 -19.72 -9.30
CA SER A 66 4.16 -18.95 -8.26
C SER A 66 5.32 -18.12 -8.81
N LEU A 67 6.11 -18.68 -9.74
CA LEU A 67 7.24 -17.98 -10.36
C LEU A 67 6.77 -16.81 -11.22
N LEU A 68 5.72 -17.00 -12.01
CA LEU A 68 5.15 -15.92 -12.83
C LEU A 68 4.56 -14.82 -11.94
N PHE A 69 3.78 -15.19 -10.92
CA PHE A 69 3.25 -14.24 -9.94
C PHE A 69 4.38 -13.45 -9.26
N GLY A 70 5.34 -14.16 -8.65
CA GLY A 70 6.44 -13.58 -7.89
C GLY A 70 7.34 -12.72 -8.76
N GLY A 71 7.69 -13.19 -9.96
CA GLY A 71 8.50 -12.47 -10.92
C GLY A 71 7.82 -11.19 -11.43
N SER A 72 6.55 -11.27 -11.82
CA SER A 72 5.79 -10.07 -12.26
C SER A 72 5.69 -9.02 -11.17
N PHE A 73 5.38 -9.42 -9.94
CA PHE A 73 5.25 -8.48 -8.83
C PHE A 73 6.59 -7.94 -8.33
N TYR A 74 7.67 -8.73 -8.41
CA TYR A 74 9.03 -8.25 -8.17
C TYR A 74 9.44 -7.16 -9.16
N LEU A 75 9.04 -7.29 -10.44
CA LEU A 75 9.27 -6.24 -11.43
C LEU A 75 8.44 -5.00 -11.12
N LEU A 76 7.16 -5.16 -10.76
CA LEU A 76 6.29 -4.04 -10.37
C LEU A 76 6.81 -3.31 -9.13
N SER A 77 7.39 -4.01 -8.16
CA SER A 77 7.98 -3.39 -6.97
C SER A 77 9.21 -2.53 -7.24
N ARG A 78 9.77 -2.58 -8.47
CA ARG A 78 10.88 -1.68 -8.87
C ARG A 78 10.39 -0.32 -9.36
N ILE A 79 9.08 -0.15 -9.56
CA ILE A 79 8.50 1.14 -9.95
C ILE A 79 8.54 2.10 -8.76
N LYS A 80 9.18 3.26 -8.94
CA LYS A 80 9.25 4.29 -7.89
C LYS A 80 7.85 4.75 -7.48
N ASN A 81 7.63 4.82 -6.17
CA ASN A 81 6.38 5.32 -5.57
C ASN A 81 5.14 4.48 -5.95
N ILE A 82 5.33 3.18 -6.23
CA ILE A 82 4.23 2.29 -6.62
C ILE A 82 3.15 2.23 -5.53
N GLU A 83 3.55 2.14 -4.26
CA GLU A 83 2.65 2.08 -3.12
C GLU A 83 1.71 3.29 -3.03
N GLU A 84 2.23 4.51 -3.26
CA GLU A 84 1.45 5.75 -3.22
C GLU A 84 0.40 5.83 -4.33
N LYS A 85 0.69 5.19 -5.47
CA LYS A 85 -0.19 5.18 -6.64
C LYS A 85 -1.13 3.97 -6.67
N TRP A 86 -0.94 3.00 -5.78
CA TRP A 86 -1.65 1.74 -5.79
C TRP A 86 -3.09 1.90 -5.28
N LYS A 87 -4.06 1.60 -6.14
CA LYS A 87 -5.49 1.59 -5.81
C LYS A 87 -6.07 0.23 -6.15
N ILE A 88 -7.33 0.01 -5.76
CA ILE A 88 -8.03 -1.25 -5.99
C ILE A 88 -8.04 -1.63 -7.48
N ARG A 89 -8.19 -0.66 -8.39
CA ARG A 89 -8.16 -0.95 -9.83
C ARG A 89 -6.79 -1.44 -10.31
N GLU A 90 -5.68 -0.87 -9.83
CA GLU A 90 -4.33 -1.31 -10.19
C GLU A 90 -4.11 -2.74 -9.68
N GLU A 91 -4.53 -3.04 -8.45
CA GLU A 91 -4.53 -4.40 -7.89
C GLU A 91 -5.28 -5.40 -8.77
N ILE A 92 -6.55 -5.10 -9.11
CA ILE A 92 -7.38 -5.98 -9.95
C ILE A 92 -6.77 -6.17 -11.33
N LEU A 93 -6.36 -5.07 -11.99
CA LEU A 93 -5.80 -5.13 -13.34
C LEU A 93 -4.50 -5.94 -13.36
N SER A 94 -3.60 -5.72 -12.41
CA SER A 94 -2.35 -6.47 -12.31
C SER A 94 -2.60 -7.96 -12.06
N LEU A 95 -3.53 -8.31 -11.16
CA LEU A 95 -3.87 -9.71 -10.91
C LEU A 95 -4.50 -10.39 -12.14
N LEU A 96 -5.39 -9.71 -12.86
CA LEU A 96 -5.99 -10.25 -14.10
C LEU A 96 -4.94 -10.47 -15.20
N ILE A 97 -4.02 -9.52 -15.39
CA ILE A 97 -2.92 -9.65 -16.36
C ILE A 97 -2.01 -10.84 -15.98
N ILE A 98 -1.70 -10.99 -14.70
CA ILE A 98 -0.88 -12.10 -14.21
C ILE A 98 -1.59 -13.44 -14.39
N LEU A 99 -2.91 -13.52 -14.17
CA LEU A 99 -3.67 -14.76 -14.44
C LEU A 99 -3.62 -15.17 -15.92
N ILE A 100 -3.67 -14.21 -16.84
CA ILE A 100 -3.49 -14.49 -18.27
C ILE A 100 -2.06 -15.00 -18.53
N ALA A 101 -1.05 -14.35 -17.96
CA ALA A 101 0.34 -14.79 -18.10
C ALA A 101 0.57 -16.19 -17.51
N ILE A 102 -0.06 -16.52 -16.38
CA ILE A 102 -0.04 -17.85 -15.78
C ILE A 102 -0.70 -18.85 -16.74
N GLY A 103 -1.88 -18.58 -17.29
CA GLY A 103 -2.54 -19.47 -18.24
C GLY A 103 -1.69 -19.75 -19.48
N ILE A 104 -1.01 -18.73 -20.02
CA ILE A 104 -0.02 -18.91 -21.09
C ILE A 104 1.12 -19.80 -20.62
N GLY A 105 1.67 -19.57 -19.42
CA GLY A 105 2.70 -20.40 -18.83
C GLY A 105 2.27 -21.87 -18.66
N GLN A 106 1.03 -22.12 -18.24
CA GLN A 106 0.48 -23.48 -18.10
C GLN A 106 0.34 -24.18 -19.45
N PHE A 107 -0.06 -23.45 -20.49
CA PHE A 107 -0.08 -23.98 -21.85
C PHE A 107 1.33 -24.36 -22.35
N LEU A 108 2.33 -23.51 -22.11
CA LEU A 108 3.70 -23.74 -22.60
C LEU A 108 4.39 -24.95 -21.98
N ILE A 109 3.95 -25.42 -20.81
CA ILE A 109 4.52 -26.60 -20.14
C ILE A 109 3.80 -27.91 -20.49
N ARG A 110 2.77 -27.90 -21.35
CA ARG A 110 1.93 -29.08 -21.61
C ARG A 110 2.71 -30.28 -22.14
N ASP A 111 3.70 -30.10 -23.01
CA ASP A 111 4.53 -31.21 -23.53
C ASP A 111 5.40 -31.88 -22.46
N ILE A 112 5.70 -31.17 -21.38
CA ILE A 112 6.41 -31.72 -20.23
C ILE A 112 5.48 -32.64 -19.43
N ILE A 113 4.19 -32.28 -19.37
CA ILE A 113 3.19 -32.89 -18.48
C ILE A 113 2.42 -34.02 -19.16
N TYR A 114 1.95 -33.79 -20.39
CA TYR A 114 0.99 -34.62 -21.09
C TYR A 114 1.58 -35.23 -22.36
N ASP A 115 1.35 -36.52 -22.57
CA ASP A 115 1.57 -37.24 -23.80
C ASP A 115 0.32 -37.17 -24.68
N ASN A 116 0.10 -36.00 -25.28
CA ASN A 116 -1.06 -35.74 -26.13
C ASN A 116 -0.61 -35.04 -27.43
N PRO A 117 -0.85 -35.62 -28.61
CA PRO A 117 -0.43 -35.03 -29.89
C PRO A 117 -1.08 -33.67 -30.18
N TYR A 118 -2.17 -33.33 -29.49
CA TYR A 118 -2.90 -32.07 -29.65
C TYR A 118 -2.53 -31.01 -28.62
N ASN A 119 -1.46 -31.20 -27.82
CA ASN A 119 -1.06 -30.27 -26.75
C ASN A 119 -1.00 -28.80 -27.19
N TRP A 120 -0.59 -28.53 -28.43
CA TRP A 120 -0.48 -27.19 -29.01
C TRP A 120 -1.75 -26.67 -29.70
N SER A 121 -2.88 -27.35 -29.53
CA SER A 121 -4.14 -26.90 -30.11
C SER A 121 -4.64 -25.61 -29.45
N TRP A 122 -5.33 -24.78 -30.25
CA TRP A 122 -6.04 -23.60 -29.73
C TRP A 122 -7.05 -23.95 -28.63
N GLY A 123 -7.64 -25.14 -28.69
CA GLY A 123 -8.55 -25.63 -27.66
C GLY A 123 -7.87 -25.68 -26.29
N TYR A 124 -6.70 -26.32 -26.20
CA TYR A 124 -5.96 -26.36 -24.94
C TYR A 124 -5.36 -25.01 -24.54
N PHE A 125 -4.96 -24.16 -25.50
CA PHE A 125 -4.50 -22.80 -25.18
C PHE A 125 -5.58 -21.99 -24.45
N PHE A 126 -6.80 -21.97 -25.00
CA PHE A 126 -7.91 -21.26 -24.36
C PHE A 126 -8.39 -21.95 -23.08
N GLU A 127 -8.30 -23.27 -23.01
CA GLU A 127 -8.62 -24.04 -21.81
C GLU A 127 -7.73 -23.65 -20.63
N GLU A 128 -6.41 -23.62 -20.80
CA GLU A 128 -5.48 -23.28 -19.70
C GLU A 128 -5.69 -21.84 -19.18
N ILE A 129 -5.92 -20.90 -20.11
CA ILE A 129 -6.24 -19.50 -19.77
C ILE A 129 -7.58 -19.41 -19.04
N ARG A 130 -8.63 -20.06 -19.58
CA ARG A 130 -9.96 -20.09 -18.96
C ARG A 130 -9.91 -20.68 -17.55
N ASN A 131 -9.28 -21.84 -17.40
CA ASN A 131 -9.17 -22.54 -16.13
C ASN A 131 -8.45 -21.69 -15.07
N THR A 132 -7.34 -21.05 -15.47
CA THR A 132 -6.60 -20.12 -14.61
C THR A 132 -7.43 -18.90 -14.22
N LEU A 133 -8.16 -18.29 -15.18
CA LEU A 133 -9.02 -17.16 -14.93
C LEU A 133 -10.20 -17.51 -14.03
N LEU A 134 -10.83 -18.68 -14.17
CA LEU A 134 -11.97 -19.10 -13.35
C LEU A 134 -11.59 -19.20 -11.88
N ILE A 135 -10.54 -19.96 -11.56
CA ILE A 135 -10.08 -20.12 -10.18
C ILE A 135 -9.53 -18.80 -9.64
N GLY A 136 -8.67 -18.13 -10.42
CA GLY A 136 -8.03 -16.90 -9.97
C GLY A 136 -9.02 -15.76 -9.72
N SER A 137 -9.98 -15.55 -10.64
CA SER A 137 -11.00 -14.51 -10.49
C SER A 137 -11.95 -14.78 -9.32
N LEU A 138 -12.25 -16.06 -9.02
CA LEU A 138 -13.00 -16.43 -7.83
C LEU A 138 -12.27 -15.97 -6.55
N PHE A 139 -10.98 -16.26 -6.44
CA PHE A 139 -10.19 -15.80 -5.28
C PHE A 139 -10.09 -14.27 -5.20
N ILE A 140 -9.95 -13.58 -6.33
CA ILE A 140 -9.99 -12.11 -6.36
C ILE A 140 -11.34 -11.60 -5.85
N ALA A 141 -12.44 -12.16 -6.34
CA ALA A 141 -13.80 -11.76 -5.97
C ALA A 141 -14.11 -11.98 -4.47
N LEU A 142 -13.51 -13.02 -3.85
CA LEU A 142 -13.70 -13.33 -2.44
C LEU A 142 -12.74 -12.54 -1.53
N PHE A 143 -11.44 -12.62 -1.79
CA PHE A 143 -10.43 -12.14 -0.85
C PHE A 143 -10.17 -10.63 -0.94
N LEU A 144 -10.24 -10.04 -2.13
CA LEU A 144 -9.93 -8.62 -2.28
C LEU A 144 -10.94 -7.73 -1.54
N PRO A 145 -12.26 -7.89 -1.73
CA PRO A 145 -13.24 -7.08 -0.99
C PRO A 145 -13.20 -7.35 0.51
N TYR A 146 -12.99 -8.61 0.91
CA TYR A 146 -12.84 -8.99 2.31
C TYR A 146 -11.66 -8.28 2.97
N ASN A 147 -10.46 -8.36 2.36
CA ASN A 147 -9.27 -7.71 2.88
C ASN A 147 -9.43 -6.19 2.94
N TYR A 148 -9.96 -5.57 1.87
CA TYR A 148 -10.25 -4.14 1.85
C TYR A 148 -11.16 -3.74 3.01
N ASN A 149 -12.28 -4.44 3.20
CA ASN A 149 -13.26 -4.12 4.24
C ASN A 149 -12.68 -4.31 5.64
N ARG A 150 -11.90 -5.38 5.86
CA ARG A 150 -11.19 -5.62 7.12
C ARG A 150 -10.28 -4.46 7.48
N LEU A 151 -9.43 -4.03 6.55
CA LEU A 151 -8.48 -2.94 6.77
C LEU A 151 -9.17 -1.61 6.96
N TYR A 152 -10.17 -1.33 6.12
CA TYR A 152 -10.96 -0.10 6.20
C TYR A 152 -11.63 0.02 7.57
N LYS A 153 -12.35 -1.02 8.03
CA LYS A 153 -13.01 -1.03 9.34
C LYS A 153 -12.02 -0.88 10.48
N HIS A 154 -10.90 -1.62 10.43
CA HIS A 154 -9.87 -1.57 11.46
C HIS A 154 -9.28 -0.16 11.63
N ASN A 155 -8.83 0.45 10.52
CA ASN A 155 -8.23 1.78 10.55
C ASN A 155 -9.28 2.86 10.86
N GLN A 156 -10.52 2.71 10.39
CA GLN A 156 -11.59 3.66 10.70
C GLN A 156 -11.98 3.62 12.19
N ALA A 157 -12.02 2.45 12.81
CA ALA A 157 -12.30 2.30 14.24
C ALA A 157 -11.19 2.95 15.10
N LYS A 158 -9.92 2.71 14.76
CA LYS A 158 -8.79 3.39 15.41
C LYS A 158 -8.82 4.90 15.23
N ALA A 159 -9.11 5.38 14.01
CA ALA A 159 -9.22 6.80 13.73
C ALA A 159 -10.31 7.49 14.59
N GLN A 160 -11.44 6.83 14.82
CA GLN A 160 -12.51 7.34 15.69
C GLN A 160 -12.11 7.37 17.18
N ALA A 161 -11.33 6.38 17.63
CA ALA A 161 -10.79 6.37 18.99
C ALA A 161 -9.89 7.60 19.24
N PHE A 162 -9.06 7.97 18.25
CA PHE A 162 -8.24 9.18 18.33
C PHE A 162 -9.03 10.50 18.31
N VAL A 163 -10.29 10.52 17.88
CA VAL A 163 -11.10 11.78 17.92
C VAL A 163 -11.90 11.89 19.22
N SER A 164 -12.15 10.76 19.89
CA SER A 164 -12.98 10.70 21.11
C SER A 164 -12.19 11.00 22.39
N GLY A 165 -10.86 10.83 22.36
CA GLY A 165 -9.95 11.38 23.36
C GLY A 165 -9.74 12.87 23.05
N SER A 166 -10.31 13.73 23.90
CA SER A 166 -10.32 15.19 23.80
C SER A 166 -9.03 15.81 23.21
N ILE A 167 -9.17 16.54 22.11
CA ILE A 167 -8.18 17.53 21.65
C ILE A 167 -8.34 18.78 22.52
N ASP A 168 -8.11 18.63 23.82
CA ASP A 168 -7.89 19.72 24.77
C ASP A 168 -6.57 19.43 25.50
N ALA A 169 -5.52 19.14 24.72
CA ALA A 169 -4.18 18.99 25.25
C ALA A 169 -3.65 20.38 25.63
N GLY A 170 -3.50 20.57 26.94
CA GLY A 170 -3.09 21.81 27.55
C GLY A 170 -1.78 22.37 26.98
N ILE A 171 -1.75 23.70 26.92
CA ILE A 171 -0.59 24.53 26.65
C ILE A 171 0.43 24.28 27.75
N ALA A 172 1.30 23.28 27.58
CA ALA A 172 2.44 23.06 28.45
C ALA A 172 3.67 23.70 27.81
N ASN A 173 4.01 24.93 28.23
CA ASN A 173 5.34 25.58 28.22
C ASN A 173 6.32 25.26 27.07
N SER A 174 5.84 25.07 25.83
CA SER A 174 6.71 25.05 24.67
C SER A 174 7.21 26.48 24.38
N PRO A 175 8.49 26.69 24.05
CA PRO A 175 8.95 27.97 23.55
C PRO A 175 8.10 28.41 22.35
N ALA A 176 7.61 29.65 22.39
CA ALA A 176 6.78 30.22 21.32
C ALA A 176 7.48 30.21 19.95
N SER A 177 8.83 30.20 19.93
CA SER A 177 9.62 30.18 18.70
C SER A 177 10.91 29.37 18.85
N LEU A 178 11.31 28.70 17.77
CA LEU A 178 12.56 27.94 17.65
C LEU A 178 13.42 28.48 16.49
N PHE A 179 14.71 28.76 16.74
CA PHE A 179 15.63 29.15 15.67
C PHE A 179 16.03 27.92 14.83
N ILE A 180 15.70 27.95 13.54
CA ILE A 180 16.01 26.91 12.57
C ILE A 180 17.22 27.32 11.73
N GLN A 181 18.24 26.47 11.78
CA GLN A 181 19.41 26.55 10.92
C GLN A 181 19.15 25.84 9.60
N THR A 182 19.43 26.52 8.50
CA THR A 182 19.34 25.98 7.13
C THR A 182 20.73 25.80 6.53
N GLN A 183 20.82 25.28 5.30
CA GLN A 183 22.11 25.11 4.59
C GLN A 183 22.83 26.43 4.33
N LEU A 184 22.09 27.54 4.26
CA LEU A 184 22.61 28.88 4.02
C LEU A 184 22.28 29.74 5.24
N GLN A 185 23.29 30.31 5.90
CA GLN A 185 23.04 31.13 7.11
C GLN A 185 22.05 32.29 6.86
N ALA A 186 22.05 32.85 5.66
CA ALA A 186 21.12 33.91 5.26
C ALA A 186 19.64 33.46 5.18
N ASP A 187 19.38 32.15 5.10
CA ASP A 187 18.03 31.59 5.02
C ASP A 187 17.54 31.03 6.37
N ASN A 188 18.37 31.14 7.42
CA ASN A 188 17.97 30.85 8.81
C ASN A 188 16.75 31.68 9.22
N PHE A 189 15.91 31.12 10.08
CA PHE A 189 14.67 31.79 10.49
C PHE A 189 14.21 31.31 11.87
N ASN A 190 13.36 32.10 12.53
CA ASN A 190 12.65 31.66 13.72
C ASN A 190 11.31 31.05 13.30
N LEU A 191 11.11 29.78 13.64
CA LEU A 191 9.86 29.08 13.45
C LEU A 191 8.98 29.28 14.67
N ASP A 192 7.80 29.88 14.46
CA ASP A 192 6.74 29.91 15.47
C ASP A 192 6.07 28.53 15.55
N LEU A 193 6.23 27.87 16.70
CA LEU A 193 5.79 26.48 16.89
C LEU A 193 4.27 26.38 17.04
N ASP A 194 3.63 27.43 17.55
CA ASP A 194 2.18 27.52 17.75
C ASP A 194 1.47 27.85 16.43
N ARG A 195 2.15 28.48 15.48
CA ARG A 195 1.63 28.71 14.13
C ARG A 195 1.95 27.55 13.18
N PHE A 196 2.91 26.68 13.47
CA PHE A 196 3.31 25.61 12.56
C PHE A 196 2.21 24.57 12.35
N LEU A 197 1.76 24.39 11.11
CA LEU A 197 0.77 23.39 10.71
C LEU A 197 1.47 22.11 10.23
N PHE A 198 2.26 22.23 9.16
CA PHE A 198 3.02 21.13 8.58
C PHE A 198 4.16 21.65 7.69
N ALA A 199 5.10 20.77 7.38
CA ALA A 199 6.10 21.00 6.36
C ALA A 199 6.05 19.90 5.30
N LYS A 200 6.19 20.29 4.03
CA LYS A 200 6.17 19.43 2.86
C LYS A 200 7.49 19.50 2.11
N ALA A 201 8.12 18.36 1.86
CA ALA A 201 9.33 18.30 1.04
C ALA A 201 8.99 18.46 -0.44
N GLU A 202 9.58 19.47 -1.09
CA GLU A 202 9.45 19.74 -2.53
C GLU A 202 10.85 19.89 -3.15
N LYS A 203 11.31 18.84 -3.82
CA LYS A 203 12.66 18.74 -4.41
C LYS A 203 13.77 19.02 -3.38
N ASN A 204 14.40 20.20 -3.46
CA ASN A 204 15.53 20.62 -2.62
C ASN A 204 15.11 21.65 -1.56
N TYR A 205 13.81 21.89 -1.41
CA TYR A 205 13.25 22.86 -0.49
C TYR A 205 12.20 22.19 0.42
N MET A 206 11.98 22.79 1.58
CA MET A 206 10.83 22.52 2.42
C MET A 206 9.84 23.67 2.27
N GLU A 207 8.61 23.34 1.95
CA GLU A 207 7.47 24.23 2.07
C GLU A 207 6.94 24.12 3.50
N ILE A 208 7.04 25.20 4.27
CA ILE A 208 6.58 25.26 5.66
C ILE A 208 5.28 26.06 5.68
N TYR A 209 4.22 25.46 6.20
CA TYR A 209 2.90 26.05 6.26
C TYR A 209 2.60 26.49 7.68
N LEU A 210 2.28 27.76 7.83
CA LEU A 210 2.01 28.43 9.11
C LEU A 210 0.58 28.97 9.11
N LYS A 211 -0.10 28.87 10.25
CA LYS A 211 -1.37 29.54 10.49
C LYS A 211 -1.19 31.05 10.44
N ASN A 212 -2.07 31.75 9.73
CA ASN A 212 -2.15 33.20 9.71
C ASN A 212 -3.63 33.62 9.76
N GLY A 213 -4.18 33.74 10.97
CA GLY A 213 -5.62 33.91 11.17
C GLY A 213 -6.42 32.72 10.63
N GLU A 214 -7.33 32.99 9.70
CA GLU A 214 -8.13 31.99 8.97
C GLU A 214 -7.44 31.50 7.68
N THR A 215 -6.25 32.02 7.37
CA THR A 215 -5.49 31.67 6.17
C THR A 215 -4.21 30.92 6.53
N THR A 216 -3.55 30.38 5.51
CA THR A 216 -2.24 29.72 5.65
C THR A 216 -1.16 30.57 4.97
N GLU A 217 -0.10 30.88 5.71
CA GLU A 217 1.13 31.45 5.19
C GLU A 217 2.09 30.32 4.77
N LYS A 218 2.77 30.48 3.63
CA LYS A 218 3.74 29.51 3.11
C LYS A 218 5.13 30.11 3.08
N LEU A 219 6.07 29.47 3.76
CA LEU A 219 7.50 29.76 3.68
C LEU A 219 8.20 28.70 2.86
N LEU A 220 9.13 29.11 1.99
CA LEU A 220 9.98 28.20 1.23
C LEU A 220 11.41 28.32 1.76
N LYS A 221 11.96 27.23 2.29
CA LYS A 221 13.28 27.22 2.93
C LYS A 221 14.17 26.14 2.35
N ARG A 222 15.43 26.46 2.09
CA ARG A 222 16.43 25.50 1.59
C ARG A 222 17.03 24.70 2.75
N ILE A 223 16.22 23.78 3.25
CA ILE A 223 16.56 22.83 4.30
C ILE A 223 16.07 21.44 3.86
N THR A 224 16.76 20.38 4.25
CA THR A 224 16.28 19.02 3.99
C THR A 224 15.25 18.60 5.02
N PHE A 225 14.39 17.64 4.66
CA PHE A 225 13.44 17.05 5.60
C PHE A 225 14.13 16.53 6.87
N LYS A 226 15.28 15.85 6.73
CA LYS A 226 16.02 15.28 7.87
C LYS A 226 16.57 16.36 8.80
N GLU A 227 17.07 17.47 8.26
CA GLU A 227 17.60 18.58 9.06
C GLU A 227 16.48 19.27 9.85
N LEU A 228 15.31 19.50 9.22
CA LEU A 228 14.16 20.07 9.91
C LEU A 228 13.60 19.10 10.97
N GLU A 229 13.46 17.82 10.62
CA GLU A 229 13.01 16.76 11.53
C GLU A 229 13.93 16.65 12.76
N ALA A 230 15.25 16.70 12.57
CA ALA A 230 16.21 16.63 13.67
C ALA A 230 16.13 17.85 14.62
N GLN A 231 15.95 19.06 14.07
CA GLN A 231 15.79 20.27 14.88
C GLN A 231 14.47 20.30 15.65
N LEU A 232 13.45 19.60 15.17
CA LEU A 232 12.14 19.48 15.80
C LEU A 232 11.97 18.22 16.66
N ALA A 233 13.00 17.37 16.76
CA ALA A 233 12.92 16.09 17.46
C ALA A 233 12.66 16.20 18.97
N GLY A 234 12.95 17.35 19.58
CA GLY A 234 12.70 17.61 21.00
C GLY A 234 11.23 17.92 21.35
N PHE A 235 10.34 17.98 20.36
CA PHE A 235 8.93 18.32 20.55
C PHE A 235 8.05 17.14 20.13
N ASP A 236 7.28 16.60 21.08
CA ASP A 236 6.43 15.44 20.82
C ASP A 236 5.26 15.75 19.88
N GLN A 237 4.85 17.02 19.80
CA GLN A 237 3.78 17.49 18.91
C GLN A 237 4.14 17.37 17.41
N PHE A 238 5.42 17.24 17.04
CA PHE A 238 5.80 17.09 15.63
C PHE A 238 6.00 15.62 15.24
N CYS A 239 5.29 15.18 14.20
CA CYS A 239 5.30 13.80 13.76
C CYS A 239 5.54 13.71 12.25
N LYS A 240 6.48 12.85 11.86
CA LYS A 240 6.67 12.46 10.46
C LYS A 240 5.58 11.48 10.07
N THR A 241 4.63 11.93 9.28
CA THR A 241 3.50 11.10 8.82
C THR A 241 3.81 10.45 7.47
N HIS A 242 4.67 11.07 6.67
CA HIS A 242 5.06 10.60 5.35
C HIS A 242 6.54 10.92 5.09
N ARG A 243 7.16 10.29 4.09
CA ARG A 243 8.54 10.64 3.67
C ARG A 243 8.73 12.11 3.27
N SER A 244 7.62 12.80 2.96
CA SER A 244 7.60 14.20 2.54
C SER A 244 6.80 15.10 3.48
N TYR A 245 6.22 14.58 4.57
CA TYR A 245 5.37 15.38 5.46
C TYR A 245 5.80 15.27 6.92
N LEU A 246 5.97 16.42 7.55
CA LEU A 246 6.13 16.60 8.99
C LEU A 246 4.95 17.44 9.49
N VAL A 247 4.24 16.96 10.50
CA VAL A 247 2.93 17.51 10.90
C VAL A 247 2.94 17.91 12.36
N ASN A 248 2.31 19.04 12.68
CA ASN A 248 1.95 19.38 14.05
C ASN A 248 0.65 18.67 14.46
N LEU A 249 0.76 17.74 15.40
CA LEU A 249 -0.36 16.95 15.90
C LEU A 249 -1.41 17.82 16.61
N SER A 250 -1.01 18.95 17.22
CA SER A 250 -1.93 19.90 17.86
C SER A 250 -2.88 20.60 16.89
N MET A 251 -2.49 20.62 15.62
CA MET A 251 -3.24 21.25 14.53
C MET A 251 -4.11 20.25 13.77
N VAL A 252 -4.12 18.97 14.15
CA VAL A 252 -4.96 17.96 13.51
C VAL A 252 -6.43 18.26 13.80
N LYS A 253 -7.22 18.42 12.73
CA LYS A 253 -8.66 18.66 12.77
C LYS A 253 -9.44 17.35 12.67
N THR A 254 -9.07 16.48 11.73
CA THR A 254 -9.70 15.16 11.59
C THR A 254 -8.69 14.08 11.21
N ILE A 255 -8.97 12.86 11.67
CA ILE A 255 -8.24 11.65 11.30
C ILE A 255 -9.26 10.72 10.63
N ALA A 256 -9.01 10.36 9.37
CA ALA A 256 -9.85 9.45 8.60
C ALA A 256 -9.09 8.16 8.30
N GLY A 257 -9.67 7.01 8.65
CA GLY A 257 -9.11 5.70 8.30
C GLY A 257 -9.44 5.32 6.85
N ASN A 258 -8.52 4.62 6.19
CA ASN A 258 -8.75 3.96 4.90
C ASN A 258 -8.03 2.59 4.87
N ALA A 259 -8.13 1.85 3.76
CA ALA A 259 -7.50 0.53 3.67
C ALA A 259 -5.95 0.56 3.68
N GLN A 260 -5.30 1.69 3.37
CA GLN A 260 -3.85 1.87 3.43
C GLN A 260 -3.34 2.41 4.79
N GLY A 261 -4.20 2.97 5.63
CA GLY A 261 -3.81 3.62 6.89
C GLY A 261 -4.70 4.80 7.22
N TYR A 262 -4.09 5.97 7.43
CA TYR A 262 -4.79 7.19 7.83
C TYR A 262 -4.58 8.33 6.83
N ARG A 263 -5.53 9.26 6.82
CA ARG A 263 -5.43 10.59 6.21
C ARG A 263 -5.80 11.63 7.25
N LEU A 264 -4.99 12.67 7.33
CA LEU A 264 -5.17 13.78 8.26
C LEU A 264 -5.67 14.99 7.50
N THR A 265 -6.55 15.77 8.13
CA THR A 265 -6.75 17.17 7.78
C THR A 265 -6.38 18.02 8.97
N LEU A 266 -5.79 19.17 8.71
CA LEU A 266 -5.39 20.12 9.74
C LEU A 266 -6.37 21.28 9.81
N LYS A 267 -6.27 22.07 10.86
CA LYS A 267 -7.00 23.32 10.98
C LYS A 267 -6.48 24.32 9.91
N GLU A 268 -7.37 25.19 9.44
CA GLU A 268 -7.06 26.28 8.48
C GLU A 268 -6.46 25.87 7.11
N THR A 269 -6.54 24.58 6.73
CA THR A 269 -6.11 24.08 5.41
C THR A 269 -6.97 22.91 4.93
N ASP A 270 -7.14 22.82 3.61
CA ASP A 270 -7.82 21.69 2.93
C ASP A 270 -6.84 20.59 2.47
N GLU A 271 -5.54 20.72 2.75
CA GLU A 271 -4.53 19.72 2.39
C GLU A 271 -4.83 18.38 3.10
N ILE A 272 -4.88 17.31 2.31
CA ILE A 272 -5.06 15.94 2.83
C ILE A 272 -3.69 15.30 2.97
N ILE A 273 -3.25 15.09 4.22
CA ILE A 273 -1.93 14.58 4.52
C ILE A 273 -2.00 13.06 4.76
N PRO A 274 -1.33 12.22 3.95
CA PRO A 274 -1.31 10.78 4.16
C PRO A 274 -0.39 10.38 5.32
N VAL A 275 -0.74 9.29 6.01
CA VAL A 275 0.18 8.58 6.91
C VAL A 275 0.68 7.32 6.19
N SER A 276 1.96 7.27 5.84
CA SER A 276 2.56 6.12 5.14
C SER A 276 2.62 4.89 6.05
N ARG A 277 2.52 3.69 5.48
CA ARG A 277 2.46 2.43 6.25
C ARG A 277 3.63 2.23 7.22
N SER A 278 4.84 2.60 6.79
CA SER A 278 6.05 2.55 7.63
C SER A 278 6.03 3.52 8.81
N MET A 279 5.18 4.55 8.79
CA MET A 279 5.06 5.60 9.80
C MET A 279 3.80 5.45 10.66
N ILE A 280 2.89 4.52 10.32
CA ILE A 280 1.65 4.29 11.06
C ILE A 280 1.91 4.01 12.54
N GLN A 281 2.86 3.12 12.86
CA GLN A 281 3.13 2.74 14.24
C GLN A 281 3.60 3.94 15.08
N GLU A 282 4.50 4.76 14.54
CA GLU A 282 5.01 5.94 15.23
C GLU A 282 3.95 7.04 15.34
N PHE A 283 3.13 7.23 14.29
CA PHE A 283 1.99 8.13 14.33
C PHE A 283 0.99 7.73 15.42
N GLU A 284 0.58 6.45 15.46
CA GLU A 284 -0.34 5.93 16.48
C GLU A 284 0.22 6.13 17.90
N ARG A 285 1.54 5.93 18.09
CA ARG A 285 2.22 6.16 19.37
C ARG A 285 2.15 7.63 19.78
N LYS A 286 2.55 8.55 18.90
CA LYS A 286 2.59 9.99 19.21
C LYS A 286 1.22 10.60 19.41
N ILE A 287 0.25 10.28 18.54
CA ILE A 287 -1.10 10.85 18.65
C ILE A 287 -1.82 10.40 19.93
N SER A 288 -1.55 9.18 20.40
CA SER A 288 -2.12 8.67 21.66
C SER A 288 -1.49 9.30 22.91
N MET A 289 -0.25 9.80 22.83
CA MET A 289 0.43 10.49 23.93
C MET A 289 0.05 11.97 24.02
N TYR A 290 -0.45 12.53 22.93
CA TYR A 290 -0.87 13.93 22.83
C TYR A 290 -2.33 14.15 23.27
N GLN A 291 -3.05 13.08 23.62
CA GLN A 291 -4.43 13.11 24.13
C GLN A 291 -4.44 12.92 25.65
#